data_AF-A0A918E5N1-F1
#
_entry.id   AF-A0A918E5N1-F1
#
_cell.length_a   1.000
_cell.length_b   1.000
_cell.length_c   1.000
_cell.angle_alpha   90.00
_cell.angle_beta   90.00
_cell.angle_gamma   90.00
#
_symmetry.space_group_name_H-M   'P 1'
#
loop_
_entity.id
_entity.type
_entity.pdbx_description
1 polymer ?
#
loop_
_entity_poly.entity_id
_entity_poly.type
_entity_poly.pdbx_seq_one_letter_code
_entity_poly.pdbx_strand_id
1 'polypeptide(L)'
;MITFMKKTIIALAACAPLLVALPAQAAAPKAKDPVRALKGQFVAGHGVRFTETTTLSGEARTVKAQSRKGTFQFGAQGIAASDTVATSGMGRERVINIGKVGYTSGGSVKKLLPEGKTWYKSRDTGGAGGYLGQAINPVEPRTLAVLIKKGKVTRRAITGKITFKELDKVSPWATKSAPLRVNKATKVSYTLTLTSAGLVSSVKSSYVYGDKSGMTVTVDSRFTGWGTKVSIRAPKSTTVTGKLIGEVPDSLLNGSK
;
A
#
# COMPACT_ATOMS: atom_id res chain seq x y z
N MET A 1 -71.86 -1.10 -64.15
CA MET A 1 -71.57 -0.04 -63.17
C MET A 1 -70.65 -0.64 -62.10
N ILE A 2 -69.45 -0.09 -61.95
CA ILE A 2 -68.34 -0.64 -61.15
C ILE A 2 -68.49 -0.19 -59.68
N THR A 3 -68.41 -1.11 -58.70
CA THR A 3 -67.98 -0.75 -57.32
C THR A 3 -67.34 -1.93 -56.56
N PHE A 4 -66.00 -1.91 -56.53
CA PHE A 4 -65.05 -2.15 -55.43
C PHE A 4 -65.32 -3.02 -54.17
N MET A 5 -64.39 -3.97 -53.96
CA MET A 5 -63.55 -4.22 -52.75
C MET A 5 -64.16 -4.79 -51.46
N LYS A 6 -63.64 -5.94 -50.99
CA LYS A 6 -62.57 -6.02 -49.97
C LYS A 6 -62.10 -7.47 -49.77
N LYS A 7 -60.77 -7.63 -49.76
CA LYS A 7 -60.02 -8.87 -49.49
C LYS A 7 -59.85 -9.05 -47.98
N THR A 8 -60.03 -10.26 -47.49
CA THR A 8 -59.56 -10.67 -46.15
C THR A 8 -58.77 -11.97 -46.30
N ILE A 9 -57.43 -11.87 -46.30
CA ILE A 9 -56.52 -13.01 -46.25
C ILE A 9 -56.05 -13.13 -44.81
N ILE A 10 -56.36 -14.26 -44.17
CA ILE A 10 -55.89 -14.62 -42.84
C ILE A 10 -54.48 -15.20 -42.99
N ALA A 11 -53.46 -14.51 -42.49
CA ALA A 11 -52.09 -15.00 -42.42
C ALA A 11 -51.84 -15.58 -41.02
N LEU A 12 -51.62 -16.90 -40.96
CA LEU A 12 -51.24 -17.62 -39.75
C LEU A 12 -49.73 -17.43 -39.53
N ALA A 13 -49.35 -16.60 -38.55
CA ALA A 13 -47.97 -16.38 -38.17
C ALA A 13 -47.48 -17.48 -37.22
N ALA A 14 -46.56 -18.32 -37.67
CA ALA A 14 -45.85 -19.28 -36.84
C ALA A 14 -44.76 -18.57 -36.01
N CYS A 15 -44.95 -18.48 -34.69
CA CYS A 15 -43.91 -18.02 -33.77
C CYS A 15 -42.95 -19.17 -33.43
N ALA A 16 -41.75 -19.14 -33.98
CA ALA A 16 -40.63 -19.94 -33.50
C ALA A 16 -39.96 -19.23 -32.29
N PRO A 17 -39.68 -19.91 -31.17
CA PRO A 17 -38.92 -19.31 -30.07
C PRO A 17 -37.45 -19.19 -30.47
N LEU A 18 -36.97 -17.95 -30.66
CA LEU A 18 -35.55 -17.65 -30.70
C LEU A 18 -34.96 -17.93 -29.31
N LEU A 19 -34.22 -19.04 -29.20
CA LEU A 19 -33.30 -19.27 -28.09
C LEU A 19 -32.22 -18.19 -28.14
N VAL A 20 -32.40 -17.11 -27.40
CA VAL A 20 -31.36 -16.11 -27.19
C VAL A 20 -30.28 -16.79 -26.35
N ALA A 21 -29.16 -17.15 -26.96
CA ALA A 21 -27.99 -17.62 -26.24
C ALA A 21 -27.58 -16.54 -25.22
N LEU A 22 -27.80 -16.82 -23.94
CA LEU A 22 -27.27 -15.99 -22.86
C LEU A 22 -25.75 -15.89 -23.09
N PRO A 23 -25.15 -14.69 -23.07
CA PRO A 23 -23.70 -14.59 -23.19
C PRO A 23 -23.09 -15.42 -22.07
N ALA A 24 -22.33 -16.46 -22.46
CA ALA A 24 -21.53 -17.23 -21.53
C ALA A 24 -20.74 -16.22 -20.70
N GLN A 25 -21.10 -16.09 -19.43
CA GLN A 25 -20.50 -15.14 -18.53
C GLN A 25 -19.07 -15.64 -18.30
N ALA A 26 -18.16 -15.21 -19.17
CA ALA A 26 -16.78 -15.64 -19.19
C ALA A 26 -16.26 -15.47 -17.76
N ALA A 27 -15.98 -16.60 -17.11
CA ALA A 27 -15.40 -16.60 -15.79
C ALA A 27 -14.18 -15.69 -15.85
N ALA A 28 -14.21 -14.58 -15.11
CA ALA A 28 -13.11 -13.63 -15.11
C ALA A 28 -11.83 -14.44 -14.83
N PRO A 29 -10.78 -14.32 -15.66
CA PRO A 29 -9.61 -15.17 -15.55
C PRO A 29 -9.10 -15.13 -14.11
N LYS A 30 -9.01 -16.30 -13.49
CA LYS A 30 -8.50 -16.46 -12.13
C LYS A 30 -7.14 -15.78 -12.09
N ALA A 31 -7.00 -14.76 -11.25
CA ALA A 31 -5.72 -14.07 -11.11
C ALA A 31 -4.63 -15.11 -10.83
N LYS A 32 -3.51 -15.02 -11.56
CA LYS A 32 -2.32 -15.85 -11.30
C LYS A 32 -2.00 -15.77 -9.80
N ASP A 33 -1.54 -16.88 -9.21
CA ASP A 33 -1.14 -16.94 -7.80
C ASP A 33 -0.34 -15.68 -7.41
N PRO A 34 -0.92 -14.78 -6.59
CA PRO A 34 -0.30 -13.49 -6.32
C PRO A 34 1.03 -13.59 -5.59
N VAL A 35 1.19 -14.60 -4.74
CA VAL A 35 2.43 -14.81 -3.97
C VAL A 35 3.54 -15.27 -4.91
N ARG A 36 3.22 -16.20 -5.82
CA ARG A 36 4.16 -16.64 -6.85
C ARG A 36 4.52 -15.50 -7.81
N ALA A 37 3.53 -14.72 -8.23
CA ALA A 37 3.75 -13.55 -9.10
C ALA A 37 4.69 -12.53 -8.45
N LEU A 38 4.47 -12.21 -7.16
CA LEU A 38 5.35 -11.34 -6.38
C LEU A 38 6.77 -11.88 -6.29
N LYS A 39 6.94 -13.16 -5.91
CA LYS A 39 8.27 -13.78 -5.82
C LYS A 39 9.02 -13.73 -7.15
N GLY A 40 8.32 -13.85 -8.27
CA GLY A 40 8.90 -13.70 -9.61
C GLY A 40 9.45 -12.30 -9.91
N GLN A 41 9.15 -11.28 -9.10
CA GLN A 41 9.70 -9.93 -9.22
C GLN A 41 11.03 -9.75 -8.47
N PHE A 42 11.45 -10.72 -7.65
CA PHE A 42 12.62 -10.62 -6.79
C PHE A 42 13.92 -10.83 -7.55
N VAL A 43 14.22 -9.84 -8.40
CA VAL A 43 15.44 -9.74 -9.19
C VAL A 43 16.27 -8.58 -8.65
N ALA A 44 17.56 -8.81 -8.43
CA ALA A 44 18.47 -7.77 -7.96
C ALA A 44 18.45 -6.55 -8.89
N GLY A 45 18.40 -5.35 -8.32
CA GLY A 45 18.37 -4.09 -9.08
C GLY A 45 17.03 -3.81 -9.79
N HIS A 46 15.99 -4.59 -9.49
CA HIS A 46 14.63 -4.34 -9.96
C HIS A 46 13.73 -3.96 -8.78
N GLY A 47 12.55 -3.43 -9.05
CA GLY A 47 11.73 -2.86 -7.99
C GLY A 47 10.30 -2.55 -8.39
N VAL A 48 9.64 -1.81 -7.51
CA VAL A 48 8.30 -1.26 -7.71
C VAL A 48 8.23 0.12 -7.09
N ARG A 49 7.51 1.03 -7.74
CA ARG A 49 7.23 2.37 -7.23
C ARG A 49 5.89 2.36 -6.51
N PHE A 50 5.75 3.21 -5.49
CA PHE A 50 4.47 3.43 -4.86
C PHE A 50 4.17 4.91 -4.63
N THR A 51 2.89 5.23 -4.61
CA THR A 51 2.34 6.47 -4.06
C THR A 51 1.35 6.12 -2.96
N GLU A 52 1.17 7.03 -2.02
CA GLU A 52 0.34 6.81 -0.84
C GLU A 52 -0.32 8.11 -0.40
N THR A 53 -1.57 8.02 0.01
CA THR A 53 -2.29 9.10 0.69
C THR A 53 -2.91 8.57 1.97
N THR A 54 -2.62 9.25 3.08
CA THR A 54 -3.25 9.00 4.37
C THR A 54 -4.25 10.10 4.68
N THR A 55 -5.48 9.69 4.97
CA THR A 55 -6.55 10.57 5.46
C THR A 55 -6.91 10.21 6.89
N LEU A 56 -7.20 11.24 7.69
CA LEU A 56 -7.76 11.11 9.02
C LEU A 56 -9.20 11.62 8.96
N SER A 57 -10.14 10.77 9.35
CA SER A 57 -11.57 11.06 9.35
C SER A 57 -12.11 10.97 10.77
N GLY A 58 -12.65 12.07 11.29
CA GLY A 58 -13.46 12.10 12.51
C GLY A 58 -14.90 12.52 12.19
N GLU A 59 -15.75 12.66 13.21
CA GLU A 59 -17.17 12.99 13.03
C GLU A 59 -17.40 14.28 12.22
N ALA A 60 -16.62 15.33 12.52
CA ALA A 60 -16.84 16.66 11.92
C ALA A 60 -16.05 16.89 10.61
N ARG A 61 -14.96 16.15 10.35
CA ARG A 61 -14.08 16.43 9.21
C ARG A 61 -13.22 15.25 8.77
N THR A 62 -12.89 15.25 7.48
CA THR A 62 -11.81 14.44 6.91
C THR A 62 -10.69 15.34 6.43
N VAL A 63 -9.46 15.05 6.84
CA VAL A 63 -8.26 15.80 6.45
C VAL A 63 -7.21 14.87 5.84
N LYS A 64 -6.50 15.35 4.83
CA LYS A 64 -5.31 14.67 4.31
C LYS A 64 -4.17 14.91 5.30
N ALA A 65 -3.76 13.87 6.02
CA ALA A 65 -2.69 13.97 7.00
C ALA A 65 -1.30 13.82 6.38
N GLN A 66 -1.18 13.00 5.35
CA GLN A 66 0.10 12.70 4.74
C GLN A 66 -0.04 12.27 3.27
N SER A 67 0.97 12.57 2.48
CA SER A 67 1.22 11.87 1.23
C SER A 67 2.64 11.32 1.21
N ARG A 68 2.82 10.13 0.62
CA ARG A 68 4.15 9.57 0.37
C ARG A 68 4.30 9.16 -1.08
N LYS A 69 5.53 9.15 -1.53
CA LYS A 69 5.97 8.46 -2.73
C LYS A 69 7.26 7.74 -2.43
N GLY A 70 7.45 6.57 -3.01
CA GLY A 70 8.66 5.82 -2.79
C GLY A 70 8.90 4.73 -3.79
N THR A 71 10.00 4.02 -3.58
CA THR A 71 10.43 2.89 -4.38
C THR A 71 10.93 1.80 -3.45
N PHE A 72 10.54 0.56 -3.73
CA PHE A 72 11.18 -0.63 -3.18
C PHE A 72 12.12 -1.21 -4.22
N GLN A 73 13.36 -1.45 -3.83
CA GLN A 73 14.31 -2.25 -4.59
C GLN A 73 14.31 -3.67 -4.04
N PHE A 74 14.21 -4.64 -4.93
CA PHE A 74 14.25 -6.05 -4.62
C PHE A 74 15.68 -6.61 -4.65
N GLY A 75 15.91 -7.60 -3.81
CA GLY A 75 16.97 -8.58 -3.90
C GLY A 75 16.37 -9.97 -4.05
N ALA A 76 17.18 -11.02 -3.92
CA ALA A 76 16.76 -12.40 -4.17
C ALA A 76 15.60 -12.91 -3.28
N GLN A 77 15.41 -12.31 -2.09
CA GLN A 77 14.46 -12.79 -1.08
C GLN A 77 13.38 -11.78 -0.70
N GLY A 78 13.38 -10.58 -1.27
CA GLY A 78 12.44 -9.52 -0.92
C GLY A 78 13.03 -8.12 -1.06
N ILE A 79 12.60 -7.19 -0.22
CA ILE A 79 13.07 -5.80 -0.23
C ILE A 79 14.53 -5.76 0.23
N ALA A 80 15.41 -5.28 -0.64
CA ALA A 80 16.82 -5.01 -0.32
C ALA A 80 17.02 -3.56 0.15
N ALA A 81 16.26 -2.62 -0.42
CA ALA A 81 16.30 -1.21 -0.06
C ALA A 81 14.96 -0.52 -0.32
N SER A 82 14.72 0.60 0.36
CA SER A 82 13.59 1.48 0.08
C SER A 82 14.00 2.94 0.12
N ASP A 83 13.40 3.77 -0.71
CA ASP A 83 13.56 5.22 -0.69
C ASP A 83 12.18 5.85 -0.70
N THR A 84 11.84 6.55 0.37
CA THR A 84 10.51 7.10 0.59
C THR A 84 10.61 8.57 0.90
N VAL A 85 9.73 9.35 0.31
CA VAL A 85 9.52 10.74 0.66
C VAL A 85 8.11 10.92 1.17
N ALA A 86 7.98 11.48 2.37
CA ALA A 86 6.73 11.84 3.00
C ALA A 86 6.58 13.36 3.05
N THR A 87 5.35 13.85 2.87
CA THR A 87 4.96 15.23 3.14
C THR A 87 3.75 15.22 4.05
N SER A 88 3.84 15.91 5.18
CA SER A 88 2.78 16.07 6.17
C SER A 88 2.81 17.48 6.77
N GLY A 89 1.99 17.73 7.81
CA GLY A 89 2.06 18.97 8.59
C GLY A 89 3.41 19.20 9.29
N MET A 90 4.23 18.15 9.45
CA MET A 90 5.60 18.26 9.99
C MET A 90 6.64 18.59 8.92
N GLY A 91 6.21 18.90 7.70
CA GLY A 91 7.06 19.19 6.56
C GLY A 91 7.40 17.95 5.74
N ARG A 92 8.46 18.08 4.93
CA ARG A 92 8.92 17.06 4.00
C ARG A 92 10.06 16.27 4.63
N GLU A 93 9.93 14.95 4.69
CA GLU A 93 10.93 14.01 5.18
C GLU A 93 11.27 13.00 4.08
N ARG A 94 12.54 12.61 3.97
CA ARG A 94 13.00 11.50 3.13
C ARG A 94 13.68 10.45 3.98
N VAL A 95 13.32 9.19 3.76
CA VAL A 95 13.88 8.03 4.45
C VAL A 95 14.42 7.05 3.41
N ILE A 96 15.70 6.72 3.51
CA ILE A 96 16.34 5.66 2.74
C ILE A 96 16.68 4.52 3.69
N ASN A 97 16.21 3.31 3.38
CA ASN A 97 16.58 2.10 4.11
C ASN A 97 17.43 1.20 3.24
N ILE A 98 18.55 0.75 3.78
CA ILE A 98 19.42 -0.26 3.17
C ILE A 98 19.70 -1.32 4.23
N GLY A 99 19.11 -2.51 4.05
CA GLY A 99 19.14 -3.56 5.07
C GLY A 99 18.60 -3.07 6.42
N LYS A 100 19.48 -3.04 7.44
CA LYS A 100 19.14 -2.63 8.82
C LYS A 100 19.45 -1.16 9.12
N VAL A 101 19.89 -0.38 8.13
CA VAL A 101 20.29 1.01 8.31
C VAL A 101 19.26 1.92 7.65
N GLY A 102 18.72 2.85 8.45
CA GLY A 102 17.89 3.95 7.98
C GLY A 102 18.70 5.24 7.90
N TYR A 103 18.40 6.04 6.88
CA TYR A 103 18.90 7.39 6.71
C TYR A 103 17.71 8.33 6.57
N THR A 104 17.59 9.30 7.47
CA THR A 104 16.48 10.26 7.49
C THR A 104 16.99 11.66 7.22
N SER A 105 16.29 12.40 6.36
CA SER A 105 16.58 13.79 6.02
C SER A 105 15.30 14.63 6.01
N GLY A 106 15.39 15.89 6.41
CA GLY A 106 14.22 16.78 6.46
C GLY A 106 13.39 16.57 7.73
N GLY A 107 12.10 16.90 7.65
CA GLY A 107 11.14 16.75 8.76
C GLY A 107 11.65 17.30 10.09
N SER A 108 11.34 16.59 11.17
CA SER A 108 11.76 16.94 12.53
C SER A 108 13.28 16.82 12.74
N VAL A 109 13.96 15.94 12.01
CA VAL A 109 15.41 15.74 12.20
C VAL A 109 16.25 16.89 11.66
N LYS A 110 15.75 17.64 10.67
CA LYS A 110 16.49 18.74 10.02
C LYS A 110 17.09 19.75 11.02
N LYS A 111 16.33 20.11 12.06
CA LYS A 111 16.76 21.09 13.07
C LYS A 111 17.75 20.54 14.10
N LEU A 112 17.91 19.22 14.11
CA LEU A 112 18.74 18.48 15.07
C LEU A 112 20.01 17.95 14.41
N LEU A 113 20.29 18.32 13.15
CA LEU A 113 21.53 17.91 12.48
C LEU A 113 22.65 18.90 12.83
N PRO A 114 23.87 18.41 13.13
CA PRO A 114 25.06 19.26 13.17
C PRO A 114 25.25 20.01 11.87
N GLU A 115 25.97 21.13 11.94
CA GLU A 115 26.30 21.93 10.76
C GLU A 115 26.96 21.08 9.65
N GLY A 116 26.59 21.34 8.40
CA GLY A 116 27.06 20.61 7.23
C GLY A 116 26.48 19.19 7.05
N LYS A 117 25.64 18.70 7.98
CA LYS A 117 24.99 17.39 7.89
C LYS A 117 23.56 17.53 7.39
N THR A 118 23.16 16.61 6.50
CA THR A 118 21.81 16.59 5.91
C THR A 118 21.08 15.27 6.12
N TRP A 119 21.77 14.26 6.66
CA TRP A 119 21.21 12.93 6.92
C TRP A 119 21.56 12.46 8.32
N TYR A 120 20.54 11.97 9.03
CA TYR A 120 20.69 11.21 10.26
C TYR A 120 20.67 9.72 9.95
N LYS A 121 21.68 8.98 10.42
CA LYS A 121 21.78 7.53 10.31
C LYS A 121 21.32 6.88 11.61
N SER A 122 20.34 5.98 11.52
CA SER A 122 19.85 5.22 12.66
C SER A 122 19.59 3.75 12.29
N ARG A 123 19.25 2.95 13.31
CA ARG A 123 18.73 1.58 13.11
C ARG A 123 17.20 1.56 12.94
N ASP A 124 16.55 2.67 13.20
CA ASP A 124 15.13 2.86 12.88
C ASP A 124 14.99 3.04 11.36
N THR A 125 14.01 2.38 10.78
CA THR A 125 13.81 2.30 9.33
C THR A 125 12.46 2.87 8.87
N GLY A 126 11.75 3.59 9.75
CA GLY A 126 10.46 4.21 9.43
C GLY A 126 10.54 5.71 9.16
N GLY A 127 11.36 6.44 9.93
CA GLY A 127 11.28 7.90 10.05
C GLY A 127 9.93 8.37 10.61
N ALA A 128 9.78 9.67 10.89
CA ALA A 128 8.53 10.20 11.43
C ALA A 128 7.36 10.08 10.43
N GLY A 129 7.65 10.15 9.13
CA GLY A 129 6.70 9.95 8.05
C GLY A 129 6.27 8.50 7.83
N GLY A 130 6.91 7.53 8.51
CA GLY A 130 6.54 6.13 8.49
C GLY A 130 5.29 5.81 9.31
N TYR A 131 5.06 6.52 10.42
CA TYR A 131 4.07 6.16 11.44
C TYR A 131 2.60 6.30 11.01
N LEU A 132 2.31 7.22 10.10
CA LEU A 132 0.97 7.34 9.49
C LEU A 132 0.92 6.72 8.09
N GLY A 133 1.92 5.90 7.78
CA GLY A 133 2.01 5.24 6.50
C GLY A 133 1.14 3.99 6.40
N GLN A 134 1.17 3.35 5.24
CA GLN A 134 0.51 2.07 5.02
C GLN A 134 1.13 1.00 5.94
N ALA A 135 0.31 0.46 6.84
CA ALA A 135 0.71 -0.64 7.73
C ALA A 135 0.84 -1.98 6.99
N ILE A 136 0.12 -2.14 5.87
CA ILE A 136 0.15 -3.35 5.05
C ILE A 136 1.16 -3.20 3.91
N ASN A 137 2.26 -3.93 3.97
CA ASN A 137 3.19 -3.98 2.84
C ASN A 137 2.93 -5.21 1.94
N PRO A 138 2.31 -5.04 0.75
CA PRO A 138 2.01 -6.16 -0.13
C PRO A 138 3.24 -6.72 -0.85
N VAL A 139 4.41 -6.09 -0.74
CA VAL A 139 5.65 -6.57 -1.38
C VAL A 139 6.39 -7.62 -0.52
N GLU A 140 5.82 -7.97 0.64
CA GLU A 140 6.31 -9.03 1.52
C GLU A 140 5.51 -10.33 1.27
N PRO A 141 6.11 -11.43 0.80
CA PRO A 141 5.36 -12.61 0.40
C PRO A 141 4.57 -13.26 1.53
N ARG A 142 5.12 -13.25 2.76
CA ARG A 142 4.43 -13.79 3.95
C ARG A 142 3.20 -12.95 4.30
N THR A 143 3.35 -11.62 4.32
CA THR A 143 2.24 -10.68 4.52
C THR A 143 1.16 -10.89 3.46
N LEU A 144 1.52 -10.91 2.17
CA LEU A 144 0.58 -11.12 1.08
C LEU A 144 -0.17 -12.47 1.20
N ALA A 145 0.53 -13.55 1.51
CA ALA A 145 -0.08 -14.87 1.69
C ALA A 145 -1.13 -14.88 2.81
N VAL A 146 -0.85 -14.24 3.95
CA VAL A 146 -1.81 -14.15 5.06
C VAL A 146 -3.02 -13.30 4.68
N LEU A 147 -2.82 -12.18 3.99
CA LEU A 147 -3.93 -11.32 3.54
C LEU A 147 -4.84 -12.03 2.53
N ILE A 148 -4.27 -12.86 1.66
CA ILE A 148 -5.05 -13.72 0.76
C ILE A 148 -5.86 -14.74 1.56
N LYS A 149 -5.22 -15.44 2.51
CA LYS A 149 -5.87 -16.48 3.32
C LYS A 149 -7.03 -15.93 4.17
N LYS A 150 -6.89 -14.72 4.71
CA LYS A 150 -7.91 -14.07 5.54
C LYS A 150 -8.95 -13.27 4.75
N GLY A 151 -8.70 -13.06 3.46
CA GLY A 151 -9.52 -12.21 2.60
C GLY A 151 -10.54 -13.01 1.78
N LYS A 152 -11.66 -12.36 1.47
CA LYS A 152 -12.60 -12.82 0.45
C LYS A 152 -12.13 -12.31 -0.91
N VAL A 153 -12.01 -13.22 -1.88
CA VAL A 153 -11.66 -12.89 -3.26
C VAL A 153 -12.93 -12.59 -4.06
N THR A 154 -12.96 -11.42 -4.70
CA THR A 154 -14.03 -11.02 -5.63
C THR A 154 -13.38 -10.45 -6.89
N ARG A 155 -13.45 -11.18 -8.01
CA ARG A 155 -12.75 -10.84 -9.26
C ARG A 155 -11.24 -10.63 -9.00
N ARG A 156 -10.75 -9.39 -9.10
CA ARG A 156 -9.35 -9.00 -8.84
C ARG A 156 -9.14 -8.30 -7.50
N ALA A 157 -10.16 -8.26 -6.65
CA ALA A 157 -10.08 -7.67 -5.32
C ALA A 157 -10.00 -8.75 -4.24
N ILE A 158 -9.21 -8.49 -3.20
CA ILE A 158 -9.13 -9.31 -1.99
C ILE A 158 -9.46 -8.39 -0.81
N THR A 159 -10.58 -8.62 -0.14
CA THR A 159 -11.04 -7.79 0.98
C THR A 159 -11.04 -8.59 2.26
N GLY A 160 -10.48 -8.05 3.34
CA GLY A 160 -10.41 -8.76 4.61
C GLY A 160 -10.14 -7.86 5.80
N LYS A 161 -9.88 -8.50 6.95
CA LYS A 161 -9.45 -7.85 8.20
C LYS A 161 -8.26 -8.62 8.78
N ILE A 162 -7.30 -7.88 9.33
CA ILE A 162 -6.13 -8.40 10.02
C ILE A 162 -5.85 -7.51 11.23
N THR A 163 -5.36 -8.05 12.35
CA THR A 163 -4.98 -7.20 13.50
C THR A 163 -3.53 -6.74 13.37
N PHE A 164 -3.16 -5.65 14.06
CA PHE A 164 -1.74 -5.27 14.18
C PHE A 164 -0.90 -6.38 14.82
N LYS A 165 -1.43 -7.13 15.81
CA LYS A 165 -0.78 -8.32 16.37
C LYS A 165 -0.45 -9.38 15.33
N GLU A 166 -1.33 -9.58 14.35
CA GLU A 166 -1.11 -10.54 13.26
C GLU A 166 -0.11 -10.00 12.24
N LEU A 167 -0.18 -8.70 11.89
CA LEU A 167 0.78 -8.04 11.01
C LEU A 167 2.20 -8.08 11.56
N ASP A 168 2.40 -7.79 12.85
CA ASP A 168 3.71 -7.81 13.51
C ASP A 168 4.44 -9.15 13.34
N LYS A 169 3.70 -10.26 13.23
CA LYS A 169 4.27 -11.61 13.09
C LYS A 169 4.78 -11.90 11.68
N VAL A 170 4.26 -11.22 10.67
CA VAL A 170 4.46 -11.57 9.26
C VAL A 170 5.07 -10.47 8.42
N SER A 171 5.07 -9.24 8.94
CA SER A 171 5.50 -8.04 8.24
C SER A 171 6.61 -7.32 9.02
N PRO A 172 7.89 -7.52 8.63
CA PRO A 172 8.97 -6.66 9.09
C PRO A 172 8.65 -5.17 8.90
N TRP A 173 8.00 -4.79 7.80
CA TRP A 173 7.54 -3.42 7.59
C TRP A 173 6.60 -2.93 8.70
N ALA A 174 5.55 -3.69 9.03
CA ALA A 174 4.59 -3.30 10.06
C ALA A 174 5.26 -3.09 11.42
N THR A 175 6.24 -3.92 11.80
CA THR A 175 6.97 -3.73 13.08
C THR A 175 7.73 -2.39 13.17
N LYS A 176 8.04 -1.78 12.02
CA LYS A 176 8.82 -0.56 11.89
C LYS A 176 7.99 0.67 11.50
N SER A 177 6.80 0.45 10.95
CA SER A 177 5.92 1.50 10.45
C SER A 177 4.58 1.55 11.18
N ALA A 178 4.35 0.69 12.18
CA ALA A 178 3.12 0.70 12.96
C ALA A 178 2.92 2.09 13.57
N PRO A 179 1.67 2.59 13.57
CA PRO A 179 1.37 3.86 14.23
C PRO A 179 1.79 3.82 15.69
N LEU A 180 2.41 4.90 16.15
CA LEU A 180 2.77 5.05 17.55
C LEU A 180 1.53 4.81 18.42
N ARG A 181 1.68 3.93 19.42
CA ARG A 181 0.66 3.65 20.44
C ARG A 181 -0.63 3.01 19.91
N VAL A 182 -0.60 2.32 18.76
CA VAL A 182 -1.77 1.54 18.31
C VAL A 182 -1.96 0.29 19.17
N ASN A 183 -3.22 0.01 19.54
CA ASN A 183 -3.56 -1.23 20.23
C ASN A 183 -3.35 -2.42 19.29
N LYS A 184 -2.62 -3.44 19.74
CA LYS A 184 -2.31 -4.64 18.92
C LYS A 184 -3.57 -5.43 18.53
N ALA A 185 -4.66 -5.30 19.28
CA ALA A 185 -5.95 -5.91 18.95
C ALA A 185 -6.75 -5.14 17.88
N THR A 186 -6.36 -3.89 17.57
CA THR A 186 -7.04 -3.08 16.56
C THR A 186 -7.02 -3.79 15.20
N LYS A 187 -8.21 -3.89 14.61
CA LYS A 187 -8.43 -4.51 13.30
C LYS A 187 -8.16 -3.48 12.20
N VAL A 188 -7.30 -3.86 11.27
CA VAL A 188 -7.08 -3.18 10.00
C VAL A 188 -7.95 -3.85 8.95
N SER A 189 -8.96 -3.14 8.48
CA SER A 189 -9.73 -3.55 7.30
C SER A 189 -8.91 -3.22 6.05
N TYR A 190 -8.91 -4.10 5.06
CA TYR A 190 -8.12 -3.89 3.84
C TYR A 190 -8.82 -4.39 2.58
N THR A 191 -8.46 -3.77 1.48
CA THR A 191 -8.74 -4.22 0.11
C THR A 191 -7.44 -4.19 -0.69
N LEU A 192 -7.04 -5.33 -1.24
CA LEU A 192 -5.99 -5.42 -2.25
C LEU A 192 -6.65 -5.47 -3.63
N THR A 193 -6.13 -4.72 -4.59
CA THR A 193 -6.49 -4.88 -6.01
C THR A 193 -5.33 -5.51 -6.75
N LEU A 194 -5.60 -6.51 -7.57
CA LEU A 194 -4.62 -7.22 -8.37
C LEU A 194 -4.66 -6.77 -9.83
N THR A 195 -3.49 -6.77 -10.48
CA THR A 195 -3.37 -6.73 -11.94
C THR A 195 -3.77 -8.08 -12.54
N SER A 196 -3.90 -8.13 -13.87
CA SER A 196 -4.09 -9.41 -14.60
C SER A 196 -2.93 -10.39 -14.39
N ALA A 197 -1.73 -9.88 -14.09
CA ALA A 197 -0.55 -10.69 -13.78
C ALA A 197 -0.54 -11.25 -12.34
N GLY A 198 -1.53 -10.89 -11.50
CA GLY A 198 -1.59 -11.29 -10.09
C GLY A 198 -0.77 -10.42 -9.15
N LEU A 199 -0.18 -9.32 -9.63
CA LEU A 199 0.57 -8.37 -8.78
C LEU A 199 -0.37 -7.36 -8.14
N VAL A 200 -0.09 -6.92 -6.92
CA VAL A 200 -0.91 -5.91 -6.24
C VAL A 200 -0.72 -4.55 -6.93
N SER A 201 -1.80 -3.94 -7.42
CA SER A 201 -1.81 -2.60 -8.01
C SER A 201 -2.24 -1.52 -7.01
N SER A 202 -3.03 -1.88 -6.00
CA SER A 202 -3.40 -0.98 -4.93
C SER A 202 -3.67 -1.68 -3.61
N VAL A 203 -3.44 -0.97 -2.52
CA VAL A 203 -3.85 -1.36 -1.17
C VAL A 203 -4.63 -0.21 -0.57
N LYS A 204 -5.87 -0.45 -0.18
CA LYS A 204 -6.62 0.45 0.68
C LYS A 204 -6.73 -0.20 2.05
N SER A 205 -6.32 0.48 3.11
CA SER A 205 -6.47 0.02 4.49
C SER A 205 -7.18 1.07 5.34
N SER A 206 -7.83 0.60 6.41
CA SER A 206 -8.53 1.48 7.34
C SER A 206 -8.57 0.87 8.75
N TYR A 207 -8.34 1.71 9.76
CA TYR A 207 -8.38 1.33 11.17
C TYR A 207 -8.68 2.56 12.04
N VAL A 208 -9.17 2.32 13.26
CA VAL A 208 -9.39 3.38 14.26
C VAL A 208 -8.08 3.74 14.94
N TYR A 209 -7.77 5.03 15.02
CA TYR A 209 -6.56 5.57 15.62
C TYR A 209 -6.77 5.82 17.11
N GLY A 210 -6.20 4.96 17.95
CA GLY A 210 -6.37 5.04 19.41
C GLY A 210 -7.80 4.70 19.86
N ASP A 211 -7.89 4.03 21.01
CA ASP A 211 -9.14 3.36 21.43
C ASP A 211 -10.29 4.33 21.79
N LYS A 212 -10.00 5.64 21.94
CA LYS A 212 -10.97 6.67 22.39
C LYS A 212 -11.20 7.84 21.42
N SER A 213 -10.42 7.96 20.34
CA SER A 213 -10.46 9.20 19.54
C SER A 213 -11.61 9.26 18.53
N GLY A 214 -12.25 8.12 18.20
CA GLY A 214 -13.23 8.01 17.12
C GLY A 214 -12.65 8.27 15.72
N MET A 215 -11.35 8.60 15.61
CA MET A 215 -10.72 8.97 14.36
C MET A 215 -10.33 7.71 13.56
N THR A 216 -10.77 7.64 12.31
CA THR A 216 -10.39 6.59 11.38
C THR A 216 -9.21 7.04 10.53
N VAL A 217 -8.14 6.26 10.53
CA VAL A 217 -7.07 6.39 9.54
C VAL A 217 -7.47 5.57 8.32
N THR A 218 -7.36 6.16 7.13
CA THR A 218 -7.44 5.45 5.86
C THR A 218 -6.19 5.70 5.06
N VAL A 219 -5.59 4.64 4.52
CA VAL A 219 -4.40 4.73 3.66
C VAL A 219 -4.69 4.08 2.32
N ASP A 220 -4.61 4.85 1.23
CA ASP A 220 -4.67 4.35 -0.15
C ASP A 220 -3.26 4.42 -0.75
N SER A 221 -2.74 3.25 -1.11
CA SER A 221 -1.45 3.07 -1.76
C SER A 221 -1.62 2.50 -3.16
N ARG A 222 -0.86 3.00 -4.13
CA ARG A 222 -0.82 2.52 -5.52
C ARG A 222 0.57 2.05 -5.87
N PHE A 223 0.67 0.92 -6.57
CA PHE A 223 1.93 0.27 -6.94
C PHE A 223 2.05 0.19 -8.45
N THR A 224 3.15 0.69 -9.00
CA THR A 224 3.37 0.78 -10.45
C THR A 224 4.80 0.42 -10.81
N GLY A 225 5.01 0.02 -12.07
CA GLY A 225 6.34 -0.32 -12.58
C GLY A 225 6.95 -1.54 -11.88
N TRP A 226 6.15 -2.58 -11.63
CA TRP A 226 6.67 -3.84 -11.11
C TRP A 226 7.76 -4.41 -12.02
N GLY A 227 8.88 -4.82 -11.42
CA GLY A 227 10.01 -5.41 -12.15
C GLY A 227 10.78 -4.39 -12.99
N THR A 228 10.67 -3.09 -12.70
CA THR A 228 11.47 -2.06 -13.37
C THR A 228 12.85 -1.93 -12.73
N LYS A 229 13.86 -1.56 -13.52
CA LYS A 229 15.22 -1.31 -12.99
C LYS A 229 15.21 -0.12 -12.02
N VAL A 230 15.82 -0.30 -10.85
CA VAL A 230 15.96 0.71 -9.81
C VAL A 230 17.33 0.59 -9.12
N SER A 231 17.85 1.71 -8.63
CA SER A 231 19.10 1.74 -7.86
C SER A 231 18.93 2.70 -6.70
N ILE A 232 18.93 2.17 -5.48
CA ILE A 232 18.85 2.93 -4.23
C ILE A 232 20.20 2.82 -3.54
N ARG A 233 20.80 3.97 -3.22
CA ARG A 233 22.13 4.06 -2.63
C ARG A 233 22.07 4.84 -1.32
N ALA A 234 23.01 4.54 -0.42
CA ALA A 234 23.18 5.30 0.79
C ALA A 234 23.54 6.76 0.43
N PRO A 235 23.19 7.74 1.28
CA PRO A 235 23.69 9.09 1.11
C PRO A 235 25.23 9.14 1.18
N LYS A 236 25.82 10.20 0.62
CA LYS A 236 27.27 10.44 0.72
C LYS A 236 27.68 10.47 2.19
N SER A 237 28.72 9.72 2.57
CA SER A 237 29.16 9.62 3.98
C SER A 237 29.49 10.97 4.61
N THR A 238 29.98 11.93 3.83
CA THR A 238 30.30 13.29 4.28
C THR A 238 29.09 14.07 4.78
N THR A 239 27.88 13.76 4.29
CA THR A 239 26.64 14.43 4.67
C THR A 239 25.84 13.70 5.76
N VAL A 240 26.33 12.54 6.20
CA VAL A 240 25.69 11.67 7.19
C VAL A 240 26.27 11.91 8.58
N THR A 241 25.41 11.85 9.59
CA THR A 241 25.77 11.81 11.01
C THR A 241 25.00 10.71 11.74
N GLY A 242 25.61 10.11 12.76
CA GLY A 242 24.91 9.28 13.75
C GLY A 242 24.51 10.04 15.02
N LYS A 243 24.81 11.34 15.09
CA LYS A 243 24.59 12.21 16.25
C LYS A 243 23.61 13.32 15.89
N LEU A 244 22.72 13.63 16.84
CA LEU A 244 21.80 14.78 16.79
C LEU A 244 22.24 15.83 17.80
N ILE A 245 21.98 17.10 17.51
CA ILE A 245 22.14 18.23 18.44
C ILE A 245 20.82 18.45 19.17
N GLY A 246 20.82 18.39 20.51
CA GLY A 246 19.63 18.59 21.35
C GLY A 246 18.84 17.32 21.67
N GLU A 247 17.75 17.50 22.41
CA GLU A 247 16.83 16.41 22.77
C GLU A 247 16.16 15.83 21.53
N VAL A 248 16.10 14.50 21.46
CA VAL A 248 15.46 13.78 20.38
C VAL A 248 13.96 13.67 20.73
N PRO A 249 13.05 14.27 19.94
CA PRO A 249 11.62 14.14 20.19
C PRO A 249 11.21 12.67 20.23
N ASP A 250 10.24 12.31 21.07
CA ASP A 250 9.65 10.96 21.14
C ASP A 250 9.21 10.44 19.76
N SER A 251 8.82 11.33 18.85
CA SER A 251 8.46 10.98 17.47
C SER A 251 9.63 10.48 16.61
N LEU A 252 10.88 10.64 17.07
CA LEU A 252 12.09 10.07 16.47
C LEU A 252 12.64 8.89 17.29
N LEU A 253 12.09 8.63 18.48
CA LEU A 253 12.51 7.57 19.39
C LEU A 253 11.57 6.36 19.28
N ASN A 254 11.73 5.55 18.24
CA ASN A 254 11.16 4.20 18.25
C ASN A 254 12.29 3.19 18.01
N GLY A 255 12.69 2.51 19.10
CA GLY A 255 13.76 1.50 19.07
C GLY A 255 14.79 1.57 20.21
N SER A 256 14.65 2.47 21.19
CA SER A 256 15.46 2.49 22.40
C SER A 256 14.67 2.02 23.63
N LYS A 257 14.29 0.74 23.62
CA LYS A 257 14.21 -0.11 24.82
C LYS A 257 14.72 -1.49 24.44
#